data_AF-A0A3E5I0V5-F1
#
_entry.id   AF-A0A3E5I0V5-F1
#
_cell.length_a   1.000
_cell.length_b   1.000
_cell.length_c   1.000
_cell.angle_alpha   90.00
_cell.angle_beta   90.00
_cell.angle_gamma   90.00
#
_symmetry.space_group_name_H-M   'P 1'
#
loop_
_entity.id
_entity.type
_entity.pdbx_description
1 polymer ?
#
loop_
_entity_poly.entity_id
_entity_poly.type
_entity_poly.pdbx_seq_one_letter_code
_entity_poly.pdbx_strand_id
1 'polypeptide(L)'
;MRQECGSRSKEIDIFIEMSLLIGEHISSVLGLSAVVASKFGERIFPIVIPEGISQYPYIVYGGLSIQPDYTKDGAGQDNTQVQVTVVGKGASETIEMANEIRYELEGVRAGYAKFTVNDCTVSSIDVEYLQEIDAYAVNIVFNFKTNDK
;
A
#
# COMPACT_ATOMS: atom_id res chain seq x y z
N MET A 1 -30.36 36.35 -26.68
CA MET A 1 -30.62 35.31 -25.67
C MET A 1 -30.06 34.02 -26.24
N ARG A 2 -28.90 33.54 -25.77
CA ARG A 2 -28.73 32.41 -24.82
C ARG A 2 -29.51 31.17 -25.30
N GLN A 3 -28.91 30.00 -25.55
CA GLN A 3 -27.74 29.37 -24.93
C GLN A 3 -27.17 28.31 -25.89
N GLU A 4 -25.84 28.24 -25.98
CA GLU A 4 -25.13 27.03 -26.40
C GLU A 4 -25.35 25.96 -25.32
N CYS A 5 -25.89 24.80 -25.70
CA CYS A 5 -25.99 23.65 -24.79
C CYS A 5 -24.69 22.87 -24.87
N GLY A 6 -23.79 23.17 -23.94
CA GLY A 6 -22.49 22.55 -23.80
C GLY A 6 -22.55 21.08 -23.36
N SER A 7 -21.60 20.34 -23.90
CA SER A 7 -21.14 19.01 -23.49
C SER A 7 -20.95 18.89 -21.97
N ARG A 8 -21.42 17.77 -21.39
CA ARG A 8 -20.66 16.96 -20.41
C ARG A 8 -21.45 15.68 -20.08
N SER A 9 -20.89 14.56 -20.52
CA SER A 9 -21.19 13.22 -20.07
C SER A 9 -21.14 13.17 -18.54
N LYS A 10 -22.27 12.80 -17.93
CA LYS A 10 -22.40 12.67 -16.47
C LYS A 10 -21.66 11.42 -15.99
N GLU A 11 -20.58 11.68 -15.25
CA GLU A 11 -20.09 10.94 -14.08
C GLU A 11 -20.18 9.41 -14.14
N ILE A 12 -19.09 8.81 -14.59
CA ILE A 12 -18.68 7.45 -14.19
C ILE A 12 -17.63 7.55 -13.04
N ASP A 13 -17.45 8.74 -12.45
CA ASP A 13 -16.23 9.13 -11.74
C ASP A 13 -16.24 9.04 -10.20
N ILE A 14 -17.10 8.26 -9.53
CA ILE A 14 -17.17 8.33 -8.04
C ILE A 14 -17.00 7.00 -7.28
N PHE A 15 -17.02 5.83 -7.93
CA PHE A 15 -17.11 4.56 -7.17
C PHE A 15 -15.85 3.69 -7.09
N ILE A 16 -14.66 4.14 -7.54
CA ILE A 16 -13.42 3.34 -7.50
C ILE A 16 -12.19 4.07 -6.87
N GLU A 17 -12.28 5.35 -6.51
CA GLU A 17 -11.04 6.11 -6.23
C GLU A 17 -10.39 5.93 -4.84
N MET A 18 -11.10 5.48 -3.80
CA MET A 18 -10.69 5.77 -2.41
C MET A 18 -9.66 4.81 -1.81
N SER A 19 -9.83 3.52 -2.07
CA SER A 19 -8.91 2.47 -1.64
C SER A 19 -7.63 2.39 -2.49
N LEU A 20 -7.60 3.07 -3.64
CA LEU A 20 -6.36 3.32 -4.39
C LEU A 20 -5.42 4.28 -3.63
N LEU A 21 -5.94 5.14 -2.75
CA LEU A 21 -5.14 6.10 -1.98
C LEU A 21 -4.40 5.49 -0.79
N ILE A 22 -4.60 4.19 -0.50
CA ILE A 22 -3.85 3.52 0.58
C ILE A 22 -2.33 3.56 0.35
N GLY A 23 -1.88 3.71 -0.90
CA GLY A 23 -0.47 3.96 -1.23
C GLY A 23 0.08 5.26 -0.61
N GLU A 24 -0.74 6.30 -0.45
CA GLU A 24 -0.37 7.54 0.27
C GLU A 24 -0.05 7.23 1.74
N HIS A 25 -0.87 6.38 2.37
CA HIS A 25 -0.64 5.97 3.74
C HIS A 25 0.66 5.18 3.91
N ILE A 26 0.87 4.15 3.08
CA ILE A 26 2.05 3.30 3.15
C ILE A 26 3.32 4.12 2.88
N SER A 27 3.33 4.94 1.82
CA SER A 27 4.48 5.79 1.50
C SER A 27 4.77 6.82 2.60
N SER A 28 3.73 7.42 3.21
CA SER A 28 3.89 8.37 4.32
C SER A 28 4.47 7.70 5.56
N VAL A 29 3.95 6.53 5.97
CA VAL A 29 4.40 5.84 7.19
C VAL A 29 5.83 5.35 7.02
N LEU A 30 6.11 4.64 5.91
CA LEU A 30 7.43 4.09 5.66
C LEU A 30 8.47 5.19 5.38
N GLY A 31 8.08 6.26 4.69
CA GLY A 31 8.96 7.39 4.39
C GLY A 31 9.34 8.25 5.62
N LEU A 32 8.53 8.21 6.68
CA LEU A 32 8.81 8.91 7.94
C LEU A 32 9.59 8.05 8.95
N SER A 33 9.70 6.74 8.74
CA SER A 33 10.45 5.87 9.65
C SER A 33 11.96 6.01 9.43
N ALA A 34 12.68 6.43 10.47
CA ALA A 34 14.14 6.50 10.46
C ALA A 34 14.78 5.11 10.27
N VAL A 35 14.14 4.06 10.80
CA VAL A 35 14.61 2.67 10.65
C VAL A 35 14.55 2.28 9.18
N VAL A 36 13.41 2.52 8.53
CA VAL A 36 13.22 2.24 7.10
C VAL A 36 14.15 3.08 6.24
N ALA A 37 14.24 4.39 6.48
CA ALA A 37 15.10 5.28 5.73
C ALA A 37 16.58 4.87 5.80
N SER A 38 17.06 4.39 6.95
CA SER A 38 18.46 3.96 7.13
C SER A 38 18.84 2.74 6.26
N LYS A 39 17.88 1.86 5.94
CA LYS A 39 18.12 0.61 5.21
C LYS A 39 17.73 0.70 3.74
N PHE A 40 16.62 1.37 3.44
CA PHE A 40 16.02 1.42 2.11
C PHE A 40 16.25 2.75 1.40
N GLY A 41 16.45 3.85 2.13
CA GLY A 41 16.50 5.19 1.55
C GLY A 41 15.26 5.47 0.70
N GLU A 42 15.47 5.86 -0.56
CA GLU A 42 14.39 6.12 -1.53
C GLU A 42 13.89 4.86 -2.25
N ARG A 43 14.37 3.65 -1.91
CA ARG A 43 14.04 2.39 -2.61
C ARG A 43 12.72 1.76 -2.11
N ILE A 44 11.66 2.56 -2.11
CA ILE A 44 10.31 2.18 -1.70
C ILE A 44 9.37 2.51 -2.86
N PHE A 45 8.90 1.49 -3.57
CA PHE A 45 8.24 1.67 -4.85
C PHE A 45 6.77 1.22 -4.83
N PRO A 46 5.83 2.02 -5.35
CA PRO A 46 4.47 1.56 -5.61
C PRO A 46 4.43 0.72 -6.88
N ILE A 47 3.73 -0.42 -6.82
CA ILE A 47 3.30 -1.30 -7.93
C ILE A 47 4.43 -1.97 -8.70
N VAL A 48 5.44 -1.22 -9.15
CA VAL A 48 6.52 -1.67 -10.02
C VAL A 48 7.84 -1.05 -9.60
N ILE A 49 8.91 -1.82 -9.74
CA ILE A 49 10.27 -1.36 -9.53
C ILE A 49 10.73 -0.68 -10.83
N PRO A 50 11.23 0.56 -10.79
CA PRO A 50 11.76 1.22 -11.98
C PRO A 50 12.89 0.42 -12.63
N GLU A 51 12.97 0.46 -13.97
CA GLU A 51 14.07 -0.18 -14.70
C GLU A 51 15.44 0.35 -14.24
N GLY A 52 16.42 -0.54 -14.12
CA GLY A 52 17.79 -0.19 -13.73
C GLY A 52 18.05 -0.12 -12.23
N ILE A 53 17.05 -0.36 -11.37
CA ILE A 53 17.28 -0.54 -9.93
C ILE A 53 17.92 -1.92 -9.70
N SER A 54 19.21 -1.93 -9.36
CA SER A 54 19.96 -3.17 -9.03
C SER A 54 20.40 -3.23 -7.57
N GLN A 55 19.98 -2.26 -6.75
CA GLN A 55 20.44 -2.10 -5.37
C GLN A 55 19.46 -2.74 -4.39
N TYR A 56 19.98 -3.63 -3.55
CA TYR A 56 19.26 -4.23 -2.44
C TYR A 56 19.64 -3.53 -1.12
N PRO A 57 18.75 -3.51 -0.11
CA PRO A 57 17.36 -4.00 -0.16
C PRO A 57 16.41 -2.94 -0.74
N TYR A 58 15.24 -3.39 -1.20
CA TYR A 58 14.16 -2.51 -1.65
C TYR A 58 12.79 -3.02 -1.19
N ILE A 59 11.80 -2.14 -1.19
CA ILE A 59 10.41 -2.44 -0.89
C ILE A 59 9.58 -2.17 -2.15
N VAL A 60 8.67 -3.07 -2.47
CA VAL A 60 7.59 -2.83 -3.43
C VAL A 60 6.26 -3.11 -2.76
N TYR A 61 5.25 -2.27 -2.99
CA TYR A 61 3.91 -2.52 -2.48
C TYR A 61 2.86 -2.41 -3.58
N GLY A 62 1.90 -3.33 -3.59
CA GLY A 62 0.91 -3.47 -4.66
C GLY A 62 -0.11 -4.56 -4.34
N GLY A 63 -0.63 -5.24 -5.37
CA GLY A 63 -1.61 -6.32 -5.19
C GLY A 63 -2.91 -5.83 -4.53
N LEU A 64 -3.32 -4.60 -4.85
CA LEU A 64 -4.46 -3.93 -4.24
C LEU A 64 -5.75 -4.73 -4.51
N SER A 65 -6.39 -5.20 -3.44
CA SER A 65 -7.71 -5.81 -3.47
C SER A 65 -8.62 -5.07 -2.50
N ILE A 66 -9.78 -4.67 -2.98
CA ILE A 66 -10.63 -3.73 -2.28
C ILE A 66 -12.01 -4.38 -2.20
N GLN A 67 -12.47 -4.57 -0.97
CA GLN A 67 -13.81 -5.05 -0.71
C GLN A 67 -14.55 -3.97 0.07
N PRO A 68 -15.35 -3.15 -0.63
CA PRO A 68 -16.20 -2.17 0.04
C PRO A 68 -17.26 -2.86 0.89
N ASP A 69 -17.53 -2.28 2.06
CA ASP A 69 -18.64 -2.72 2.91
C ASP A 69 -19.81 -1.74 2.74
N TYR A 70 -20.80 -2.11 1.94
CA TYR A 70 -21.97 -1.27 1.72
C TYR A 70 -23.05 -1.60 2.76
N THR A 71 -23.32 -0.66 3.66
CA THR A 71 -24.43 -0.78 4.61
C THR A 71 -25.66 -0.05 4.08
N LYS A 72 -26.86 -0.43 4.55
CA LYS A 72 -28.12 0.21 4.16
C LYS A 72 -28.16 1.71 4.49
N ASP A 73 -27.34 2.15 5.45
CA ASP A 73 -27.25 3.53 5.93
C ASP A 73 -26.12 4.35 5.26
N GLY A 74 -25.36 3.76 4.32
CA GLY A 74 -24.29 4.45 3.58
C GLY A 74 -23.04 3.57 3.35
N ALA A 75 -21.96 4.21 2.87
CA ALA A 75 -20.64 3.59 2.78
C ALA A 75 -20.17 3.17 4.19
N GLY A 76 -20.05 1.87 4.42
CA GLY A 76 -19.45 1.30 5.60
C GLY A 76 -17.92 1.37 5.52
N GLN A 77 -17.26 0.52 6.29
CA GLN A 77 -15.80 0.51 6.36
C GLN A 77 -15.21 -0.41 5.30
N ASP A 78 -14.45 0.16 4.38
CA ASP A 78 -13.78 -0.57 3.31
C ASP A 78 -12.68 -1.47 3.87
N ASN A 79 -12.58 -2.66 3.29
CA ASN A 79 -11.51 -3.61 3.56
C ASN A 79 -10.52 -3.59 2.39
N THR A 80 -9.36 -2.99 2.58
CA THR A 80 -8.34 -2.82 1.54
C THR A 80 -7.13 -3.68 1.85
N GLN A 81 -6.88 -4.69 1.04
CA GLN A 81 -5.70 -5.53 1.12
C GLN A 81 -4.58 -4.98 0.24
N VAL A 82 -3.37 -4.93 0.79
CA VAL A 82 -2.15 -4.53 0.09
C VAL A 82 -1.05 -5.51 0.42
N GLN A 83 -0.36 -6.01 -0.60
CA GLN A 83 0.87 -6.76 -0.42
C GLN A 83 2.05 -5.80 -0.38
N VAL A 84 2.83 -5.88 0.69
CA VAL A 84 4.13 -5.23 0.82
C VAL A 84 5.21 -6.31 0.75
N THR A 85 6.08 -6.21 -0.24
CA THR A 85 7.16 -7.16 -0.49
C THR A 85 8.50 -6.50 -0.17
N VAL A 86 9.25 -7.10 0.74
CA VAL A 86 10.63 -6.70 1.06
C VAL A 86 11.58 -7.65 0.37
N VAL A 87 12.52 -7.12 -0.41
CA VAL A 87 13.47 -7.93 -1.18
C VAL A 87 14.92 -7.63 -0.77
N GLY A 88 15.70 -8.68 -0.55
CA GLY A 88 17.10 -8.59 -0.14
C GLY A 88 17.95 -9.78 -0.58
N LYS A 89 19.27 -9.72 -0.34
CA LYS A 89 20.23 -10.77 -0.72
C LYS A 89 20.47 -11.84 0.35
N GLY A 90 20.21 -11.53 1.62
CA GLY A 90 20.31 -12.49 2.73
C GLY A 90 18.93 -12.86 3.27
N ALA A 91 18.65 -14.14 3.45
CA ALA A 91 17.35 -14.61 3.94
C ALA A 91 17.02 -14.05 5.34
N SER A 92 17.94 -14.20 6.32
CA SER A 92 17.72 -13.72 7.69
C SER A 92 17.54 -12.21 7.73
N GLU A 93 18.43 -11.48 7.07
CA GLU A 93 18.39 -10.01 7.00
C GLU A 93 17.08 -9.52 6.36
N THR A 94 16.60 -10.19 5.30
CA THR A 94 15.35 -9.83 4.63
C THR A 94 14.15 -10.06 5.55
N ILE A 95 14.12 -11.16 6.30
CA ILE A 95 13.06 -11.45 7.29
C ILE A 95 13.06 -10.44 8.43
N GLU A 96 14.25 -10.09 8.95
CA GLU A 96 14.40 -9.09 10.00
C GLU A 96 13.89 -7.72 9.54
N MET A 97 14.29 -7.28 8.34
CA MET A 97 13.79 -6.04 7.76
C MET A 97 12.28 -6.08 7.52
N ALA A 98 11.74 -7.20 7.03
CA ALA A 98 10.30 -7.34 6.83
C ALA A 98 9.50 -7.26 8.14
N ASN A 99 10.03 -7.80 9.24
CA ASN A 99 9.43 -7.64 10.56
C ASN A 99 9.43 -6.18 11.03
N GLU A 100 10.48 -5.41 10.74
CA GLU A 100 10.48 -3.98 11.04
C GLU A 100 9.41 -3.24 10.23
N ILE A 101 9.29 -3.51 8.93
CA ILE A 101 8.22 -2.96 8.08
C ILE A 101 6.83 -3.30 8.62
N ARG A 102 6.66 -4.54 9.11
CA ARG A 102 5.44 -4.95 9.79
C ARG A 102 5.13 -4.09 11.00
N TYR A 103 6.11 -3.86 11.88
CA TYR A 103 5.88 -3.04 13.08
C TYR A 103 5.61 -1.58 12.78
N GLU A 104 6.12 -1.05 11.68
CA GLU A 104 5.84 0.32 11.24
C GLU A 104 4.41 0.48 10.70
N LEU A 105 3.80 -0.56 10.15
CA LEU A 105 2.47 -0.48 9.51
C LEU A 105 1.34 -1.07 10.35
N GLU A 106 1.57 -2.17 11.05
CA GLU A 106 0.53 -2.91 11.77
C GLU A 106 -0.03 -2.07 12.93
N GLY A 107 -1.36 -1.96 13.00
CA GLY A 107 -2.07 -1.17 14.00
C GLY A 107 -1.98 0.34 13.83
N VAL A 108 -1.23 0.85 12.84
CA VAL A 108 -1.10 2.29 12.61
C VAL A 108 -2.39 2.86 12.03
N ARG A 109 -2.82 3.99 12.59
CA ARG A 109 -4.03 4.72 12.22
C ARG A 109 -3.66 6.13 11.82
N ALA A 110 -4.36 6.67 10.83
CA ALA A 110 -4.07 8.01 10.33
C ALA A 110 -5.31 8.63 9.70
N GLY A 111 -5.40 9.96 9.81
CA GLY A 111 -6.41 10.76 9.13
C GLY A 111 -5.79 11.56 8.00
N TYR A 112 -6.29 11.37 6.79
CA TYR A 112 -5.95 12.16 5.61
C TYR A 112 -7.10 13.12 5.28
N ALA A 113 -6.88 14.00 4.30
CA ALA A 113 -7.89 14.97 3.87
C ALA A 113 -9.15 14.29 3.32
N LYS A 114 -8.98 13.17 2.59
CA LYS A 114 -10.07 12.46 1.89
C LYS A 114 -10.53 11.18 2.58
N PHE A 115 -9.70 10.56 3.42
CA PHE A 115 -10.02 9.27 4.04
C PHE A 115 -9.40 9.12 5.43
N THR A 116 -9.79 8.09 6.17
CA THR A 116 -9.07 7.62 7.36
C THR A 116 -8.66 6.16 7.23
N VAL A 117 -7.49 5.85 7.78
CA VAL A 117 -7.09 4.49 8.13
C VAL A 117 -7.44 4.28 9.60
N ASN A 118 -8.42 3.42 9.83
CA ASN A 118 -8.95 3.13 11.16
C ASN A 118 -8.31 1.90 11.78
N ASP A 119 -7.78 0.98 10.96
CA ASP A 119 -7.08 -0.20 11.42
C ASP A 119 -6.17 -0.76 10.34
N CYS A 120 -5.14 -1.49 10.75
CA CYS A 120 -4.22 -2.20 9.86
C CYS A 120 -3.82 -3.51 10.54
N THR A 121 -4.07 -4.64 9.89
CA THR A 121 -3.75 -5.97 10.43
C THR A 121 -3.01 -6.79 9.39
N VAL A 122 -2.16 -7.73 9.82
CA VAL A 122 -1.53 -8.68 8.91
C VAL A 122 -2.48 -9.84 8.63
N SER A 123 -2.74 -10.11 7.35
CA SER A 123 -3.56 -11.24 6.88
C SER A 123 -2.74 -12.47 6.57
N SER A 124 -1.57 -12.31 5.94
CA SER A 124 -0.65 -13.40 5.65
C SER A 124 0.77 -12.90 5.52
N ILE A 125 1.72 -13.81 5.72
CA ILE A 125 3.14 -13.62 5.45
C ILE A 125 3.63 -14.85 4.69
N ASP A 126 4.37 -14.62 3.62
CA ASP A 126 5.04 -15.65 2.84
C ASP A 126 6.50 -15.25 2.61
N VAL A 127 7.38 -16.25 2.48
CA VAL A 127 8.81 -16.05 2.22
C VAL A 127 9.20 -16.90 1.02
N GLU A 128 9.78 -16.26 0.02
CA GLU A 128 10.15 -16.90 -1.23
C GLU A 128 11.59 -16.56 -1.64
N TYR A 129 12.15 -17.43 -2.48
CA TYR A 129 13.42 -17.18 -3.16
C TYR A 129 13.13 -16.90 -4.64
N LEU A 130 13.43 -15.68 -5.08
CA LEU A 130 13.26 -15.18 -6.43
C LEU A 130 14.46 -15.61 -7.28
N GLN A 131 14.34 -16.79 -7.91
CA GLN A 131 15.42 -17.40 -8.70
C GLN A 131 15.91 -16.51 -9.86
N GLU A 132 15.02 -15.74 -10.47
CA GLU A 132 15.32 -14.89 -11.63
C GLU A 132 16.33 -13.78 -11.32
N ILE A 133 16.32 -13.30 -10.08
CA ILE A 133 17.17 -12.18 -9.62
C ILE A 133 18.11 -12.58 -8.47
N ASP A 134 18.14 -13.86 -8.13
CA ASP A 134 18.92 -14.44 -7.04
C ASP A 134 18.71 -13.66 -5.72
N ALA A 135 17.46 -13.52 -5.28
CA ALA A 135 17.11 -12.73 -4.10
C ALA A 135 16.07 -13.43 -3.23
N TYR A 136 15.95 -13.00 -1.98
CA TYR A 136 14.90 -13.42 -1.07
C TYR A 136 13.84 -12.34 -1.01
N ALA A 137 12.57 -12.74 -0.98
CA ALA A 137 11.45 -11.85 -0.80
C ALA A 137 10.59 -12.32 0.38
N VAL A 138 10.12 -11.35 1.15
CA VAL A 138 9.11 -11.57 2.20
C VAL A 138 7.88 -10.78 1.79
N ASN A 139 6.79 -11.48 1.53
CA ASN A 139 5.50 -10.94 1.12
C ASN A 139 4.61 -10.82 2.36
N ILE A 140 4.22 -9.61 2.73
CA ILE A 140 3.30 -9.34 3.84
C ILE A 140 2.02 -8.77 3.26
N VAL A 141 0.89 -9.46 3.45
CA VAL A 141 -0.42 -8.93 3.07
C VAL A 141 -1.02 -8.23 4.27
N PHE A 142 -1.14 -6.91 4.18
CA PHE A 142 -1.86 -6.10 5.14
C PHE A 142 -3.31 -5.95 4.72
N ASN A 143 -4.18 -5.88 5.72
CA ASN A 143 -5.58 -5.57 5.55
C ASN A 143 -5.91 -4.30 6.33
N PHE A 144 -6.17 -3.24 5.58
CA PHE A 144 -6.52 -1.92 6.08
C PHE A 144 -8.02 -1.76 6.13
N LYS A 145 -8.47 -1.14 7.22
CA LYS A 145 -9.85 -0.75 7.40
C LYS A 145 -9.95 0.76 7.20
N THR A 146 -10.63 1.19 6.14
CA THR A 146 -10.67 2.60 5.73
C THR A 146 -12.09 3.15 5.66
N ASN A 147 -12.25 4.44 5.97
CA ASN A 147 -13.51 5.16 5.77
C ASN A 147 -13.29 6.41 4.92
N ASP A 148 -14.31 6.76 4.14
CA ASP A 148 -14.38 8.01 3.40
C ASP A 148 -14.69 9.20 4.31
N LYS A 149 -14.29 10.41 3.88
CA LYS A 149 -14.60 11.69 4.53
C LYS A 149 -15.33 12.65 3.61
#